data_AF-A0A916P7X2-F1
#
_entry.id   AF-A0A916P7X2-F1
#
_cell.length_a   1.000
_cell.length_b   1.000
_cell.length_c   1.000
_cell.angle_alpha   90.00
_cell.angle_beta   90.00
_cell.angle_gamma   90.00
#
_symmetry.space_group_name_H-M   'P 1'
#
loop_
_entity.id
_entity.type
_entity.pdbx_description
1 polymer ?
#
loop_
_entity_poly.entity_id
_entity_poly.type
_entity_poly.pdbx_seq_one_letter_code
_entity_poly.pdbx_strand_id
1 'polypeptide(L)'
;MVVAIGSPPTKAILASDSEPAFTYINDFYSPGGESNVARLRDSLDRVESWEKRNVLVVGSNATSLEALYLMRHDARIRARVRSITVISRSGVLPYMICNQPPEFDFPRLRTLLCTEAIAAADLMSAIRDDLATAEERSLNLADLYDAVAALFGQALHKMDLVQQEEFFCVHGMNFTKLVRRAGRDCRQASEELAADGTLSLLAGEVLRVDACASGQPFATMTYRAAGAEHTHPVPFAAVVNCGGFEELDTCSSPFLVSAMQNGLCRPNRTNRGLLVNDDFEASPGFCVIGPLVGGNFTPKIRFWHVESAPRVRSLAKSLAASLLASLQPVALAPC
;
A
#
# COMPACT_ATOMS: atom_id res chain seq x y z
N MET A 1 5.12 25.68 -12.08
CA MET A 1 5.13 24.31 -12.65
C MET A 1 4.32 23.40 -11.73
N VAL A 2 3.48 22.53 -12.28
CA VAL A 2 2.70 21.55 -11.49
C VAL A 2 3.18 20.15 -11.83
N VAL A 3 3.59 19.40 -10.80
CA VAL A 3 4.05 18.01 -10.90
C VAL A 3 2.94 17.08 -10.42
N ALA A 4 2.44 16.25 -11.33
CA ALA A 4 1.36 15.29 -11.08
C ALA A 4 1.83 13.87 -11.40
N ILE A 5 2.91 13.44 -10.76
CA ILE A 5 3.43 12.08 -10.89
C ILE A 5 2.82 11.19 -9.80
N GLY A 6 2.63 9.91 -10.12
CA GLY A 6 2.02 8.93 -9.23
C GLY A 6 2.85 8.64 -7.98
N SER A 7 2.65 7.47 -7.39
CA SER A 7 3.50 7.00 -6.27
C SER A 7 4.96 6.82 -6.71
N PRO A 8 5.93 6.71 -5.77
CA PRO A 8 7.29 6.31 -6.09
C PRO A 8 7.33 4.97 -6.84
N PRO A 9 8.43 4.63 -7.53
CA PRO A 9 8.59 3.34 -8.19
C PRO A 9 8.36 2.16 -7.23
N THR A 10 7.98 0.99 -7.77
CA THR A 10 7.83 -0.22 -6.96
C THR A 10 9.19 -0.71 -6.46
N LYS A 11 9.27 -1.06 -5.17
CA LYS A 11 10.49 -1.59 -4.57
C LYS A 11 10.87 -2.93 -5.21
N ALA A 12 11.97 -2.96 -5.96
CA ALA A 12 12.49 -4.19 -6.52
C ALA A 12 12.96 -5.16 -5.41
N ILE A 13 12.74 -6.45 -5.65
CA ILE A 13 13.16 -7.56 -4.77
C ILE A 13 14.08 -8.55 -5.48
N LEU A 14 14.42 -8.26 -6.74
CA LEU A 14 15.35 -9.05 -7.54
C LEU A 14 16.78 -8.75 -7.07
N ALA A 15 17.60 -9.79 -6.90
CA ALA A 15 18.99 -9.60 -6.42
C ALA A 15 19.96 -9.09 -7.51
N SER A 16 19.59 -9.19 -8.79
CA SER A 16 20.43 -8.83 -9.94
C SER A 16 19.74 -7.77 -10.80
N ASP A 17 20.53 -6.88 -11.40
CA ASP A 17 20.06 -5.90 -12.39
C ASP A 17 19.87 -6.51 -13.79
N SER A 18 20.26 -7.77 -13.99
CA SER A 18 20.06 -8.48 -15.26
C SER A 18 18.64 -9.05 -15.39
N GLU A 19 18.16 -9.18 -16.62
CA GLU A 19 16.84 -9.75 -16.87
C GLU A 19 16.81 -11.22 -16.38
N PRO A 20 15.89 -11.57 -15.46
CA PRO A 20 15.87 -12.91 -14.89
C PRO A 20 15.39 -13.93 -15.92
N ALA A 21 15.89 -15.18 -15.82
CA ALA A 21 15.44 -16.29 -16.65
C ALA A 21 13.96 -16.69 -16.39
N PHE A 22 13.36 -16.20 -15.30
CA PHE A 22 11.96 -16.44 -14.92
C PHE A 22 11.09 -15.20 -15.14
N THR A 23 9.77 -15.36 -15.10
CA THR A 23 8.87 -14.22 -15.28
C THR A 23 8.77 -13.39 -14.00
N TYR A 24 9.38 -12.21 -14.01
CA TYR A 24 9.30 -11.21 -12.95
C TYR A 24 8.41 -10.03 -13.37
N ILE A 25 7.31 -9.84 -12.65
CA ILE A 25 6.39 -8.71 -12.83
C ILE A 25 6.63 -7.77 -11.64
N ASN A 26 7.51 -6.78 -11.82
CA ASN A 26 7.88 -5.84 -10.74
C ASN A 26 6.77 -4.84 -10.41
N ASP A 27 6.01 -4.43 -11.41
CA ASP A 27 4.83 -3.57 -11.24
C ASP A 27 3.70 -4.22 -12.03
N PHE A 28 2.60 -4.54 -11.34
CA PHE A 28 1.47 -5.22 -11.94
C PHE A 28 0.77 -4.36 -13.00
N TYR A 29 0.81 -3.03 -12.89
CA TYR A 29 0.12 -2.13 -13.79
C TYR A 29 0.99 -1.60 -14.94
N SER A 30 2.31 -1.79 -14.87
CA SER A 30 3.27 -1.32 -15.88
C SER A 30 3.95 -2.47 -16.63
N PRO A 31 4.09 -2.42 -17.98
CA PRO A 31 3.61 -1.36 -18.87
C PRO A 31 2.08 -1.39 -19.10
N GLY A 32 1.40 -2.44 -18.65
CA GLY A 32 -0.06 -2.55 -18.67
C GLY A 32 -0.53 -3.82 -17.97
N GLY A 33 -1.63 -3.74 -17.23
CA GLY A 33 -2.19 -4.87 -16.48
C GLY A 33 -2.45 -6.11 -17.35
N GLU A 34 -3.08 -5.92 -18.53
CA GLU A 34 -3.35 -7.02 -19.46
C GLU A 34 -2.07 -7.68 -19.99
N SER A 35 -1.04 -6.88 -20.29
CA SER A 35 0.27 -7.38 -20.71
C SER A 35 0.91 -8.24 -19.62
N ASN A 36 0.82 -7.83 -18.36
CA ASN A 36 1.35 -8.61 -17.24
C ASN A 36 0.55 -9.89 -16.95
N VAL A 37 -0.77 -9.87 -17.14
CA VAL A 37 -1.58 -11.10 -17.11
C VAL A 37 -1.18 -12.04 -18.25
N ALA A 38 -0.93 -11.54 -19.45
CA ALA A 38 -0.42 -12.35 -20.57
C ALA A 38 0.95 -12.96 -20.26
N ARG A 39 1.90 -12.18 -19.72
CA ARG A 39 3.21 -12.67 -19.27
C ARG A 39 3.09 -13.79 -18.23
N LEU A 40 2.12 -13.68 -17.32
CA LEU A 40 1.83 -14.72 -16.34
C LEU A 40 1.30 -16.00 -17.00
N ARG A 41 0.37 -15.90 -17.95
CA ARG A 41 -0.11 -17.05 -18.76
C ARG A 41 1.06 -17.73 -19.48
N ASP A 42 1.88 -16.96 -20.18
CA ASP A 42 3.01 -17.47 -20.96
C ASP A 42 4.08 -18.10 -20.07
N SER A 43 4.26 -17.60 -18.84
CA SER A 43 5.13 -18.25 -17.85
C SER A 43 4.63 -19.64 -17.50
N LEU A 44 3.35 -19.78 -17.17
CA LEU A 44 2.75 -21.06 -16.80
C LEU A 44 2.70 -22.04 -17.99
N ASP A 45 2.52 -21.53 -19.22
CA ASP A 45 2.51 -22.32 -20.45
C ASP A 45 3.89 -22.90 -20.79
N ARG A 46 4.98 -22.18 -20.49
CA ARG A 46 6.36 -22.62 -20.72
C ARG A 46 6.84 -23.73 -19.77
N VAL A 47 6.12 -23.94 -18.66
CA VAL A 47 6.50 -24.95 -17.67
C VAL A 47 5.83 -26.27 -18.01
N GLU A 48 6.62 -27.26 -18.42
CA GLU A 48 6.15 -28.60 -18.78
C GLU A 48 5.53 -29.34 -17.60
N SER A 49 6.22 -29.37 -16.47
CA SER A 49 5.79 -30.10 -15.26
C SER A 49 4.77 -29.28 -14.46
N TRP A 50 3.56 -29.80 -14.33
CA TRP A 50 2.48 -29.14 -13.56
C TRP A 50 2.90 -28.79 -12.12
N GLU A 51 3.66 -29.66 -11.44
CA GLU A 51 4.12 -29.43 -10.05
C GLU A 51 5.01 -28.19 -9.87
N LYS A 52 5.57 -27.66 -10.96
CA LYS A 52 6.43 -26.46 -10.96
C LYS A 52 5.69 -25.18 -11.35
N ARG A 53 4.38 -25.23 -11.62
CA ARG A 53 3.56 -24.08 -12.03
C ARG A 53 3.09 -23.25 -10.84
N ASN A 54 4.04 -22.86 -10.00
CA ASN A 54 3.79 -22.11 -8.77
C ASN A 54 4.01 -20.61 -9.00
N VAL A 55 3.16 -19.78 -8.39
CA VAL A 55 3.23 -18.32 -8.50
C VAL A 55 3.51 -17.72 -7.13
N LEU A 56 4.51 -16.84 -7.06
CA LEU A 56 4.76 -16.03 -5.88
C LEU A 56 4.09 -14.66 -6.06
N VAL A 57 3.33 -14.24 -5.05
CA VAL A 57 2.81 -12.88 -4.94
C VAL A 57 3.42 -12.24 -3.71
N VAL A 58 4.13 -11.12 -3.89
CA VAL A 58 4.80 -10.42 -2.78
C VAL A 58 3.95 -9.25 -2.35
N GLY A 59 3.52 -9.22 -1.09
CA GLY A 59 2.58 -8.24 -0.55
C GLY A 59 1.14 -8.77 -0.52
N SER A 60 0.34 -8.22 0.40
CA SER A 60 -1.03 -8.68 0.69
C SER A 60 -2.09 -7.59 0.52
N ASN A 61 -1.78 -6.50 -0.19
CA ASN A 61 -2.66 -5.33 -0.30
C ASN A 61 -3.50 -5.34 -1.59
N ALA A 62 -4.10 -4.19 -1.95
CA ALA A 62 -5.02 -4.04 -3.07
C ALA A 62 -4.51 -4.70 -4.37
N THR A 63 -3.27 -4.41 -4.79
CA THR A 63 -2.68 -5.00 -6.01
C THR A 63 -2.60 -6.54 -5.95
N SER A 64 -2.28 -7.12 -4.79
CA SER A 64 -2.24 -8.58 -4.65
C SER A 64 -3.64 -9.20 -4.73
N LEU A 65 -4.66 -8.55 -4.17
CA LEU A 65 -6.04 -9.00 -4.25
C LEU A 65 -6.57 -8.92 -5.68
N GLU A 66 -6.20 -7.89 -6.43
CA GLU A 66 -6.52 -7.78 -7.85
C GLU A 66 -5.81 -8.85 -8.68
N ALA A 67 -4.52 -9.11 -8.41
CA ALA A 67 -3.80 -10.20 -9.06
C ALA A 67 -4.46 -11.56 -8.80
N LEU A 68 -4.85 -11.84 -7.55
CA LEU A 68 -5.59 -13.06 -7.17
C LEU A 68 -6.95 -13.14 -7.87
N TYR A 69 -7.69 -12.03 -7.92
CA TYR A 69 -8.95 -11.94 -8.64
C TYR A 69 -8.79 -12.30 -10.11
N LEU A 70 -7.80 -11.73 -10.78
CA LEU A 70 -7.53 -12.01 -12.20
C LEU A 70 -7.07 -13.46 -12.41
N MET A 71 -6.19 -13.99 -11.56
CA MET A 71 -5.75 -15.39 -11.64
C MET A 71 -6.92 -16.38 -11.45
N ARG A 72 -7.88 -16.06 -10.58
CA ARG A 72 -9.07 -16.89 -10.36
C ARG A 72 -10.02 -16.90 -11.55
N HIS A 73 -10.22 -15.74 -12.18
CA HIS A 73 -11.22 -15.58 -13.24
C HIS A 73 -10.66 -15.79 -14.65
N ASP A 74 -9.35 -15.81 -14.81
CA ASP A 74 -8.70 -16.18 -16.07
C ASP A 74 -8.67 -17.70 -16.26
N ALA A 75 -9.43 -18.21 -17.22
CA ALA A 75 -9.54 -19.64 -17.47
C ALA A 75 -8.20 -20.31 -17.85
N ARG A 76 -7.29 -19.59 -18.53
CA ARG A 76 -5.97 -20.14 -18.91
C ARG A 76 -5.05 -20.25 -17.72
N ILE A 77 -5.02 -19.24 -16.86
CA ILE A 77 -4.24 -19.27 -15.62
C ILE A 77 -4.80 -20.36 -14.71
N ARG A 78 -6.12 -20.37 -14.45
CA ARG A 78 -6.77 -21.32 -13.55
C ARG A 78 -6.54 -22.79 -13.96
N ALA A 79 -6.51 -23.08 -15.26
CA ALA A 79 -6.25 -24.44 -15.76
C ALA A 79 -4.78 -24.88 -15.62
N ARG A 80 -3.85 -23.95 -15.36
CA ARG A 80 -2.41 -24.21 -15.40
C ARG A 80 -1.71 -24.02 -14.06
N VAL A 81 -2.16 -23.05 -13.25
CA VAL A 81 -1.54 -22.76 -11.95
C VAL A 81 -1.69 -23.96 -11.01
N ARG A 82 -0.59 -24.34 -10.36
CA ARG A 82 -0.56 -25.41 -9.36
C ARG A 82 -0.79 -24.87 -7.95
N SER A 83 -0.11 -23.78 -7.64
CA SER A 83 -0.22 -23.11 -6.35
C SER A 83 0.15 -21.64 -6.47
N ILE A 84 -0.37 -20.85 -5.54
CA ILE A 84 -0.08 -19.44 -5.35
C ILE A 84 0.35 -19.27 -3.90
N THR A 85 1.52 -18.67 -3.70
CA THR A 85 2.00 -18.27 -2.38
C THR A 85 1.96 -16.76 -2.30
N VAL A 86 1.16 -16.22 -1.38
CA VAL A 86 1.20 -14.80 -1.03
C VAL A 86 2.06 -14.64 0.21
N ILE A 87 3.14 -13.86 0.12
CA ILE A 87 3.98 -13.54 1.27
C ILE A 87 3.82 -12.07 1.66
N SER A 88 3.65 -11.81 2.96
CA SER A 88 3.62 -10.45 3.50
C SER A 88 4.04 -10.46 4.97
N ARG A 89 4.39 -9.31 5.54
CA ARG A 89 4.84 -9.24 6.95
C ARG A 89 3.81 -9.80 7.94
N SER A 90 2.52 -9.61 7.68
CA SER A 90 1.44 -10.16 8.53
C SER A 90 1.04 -11.58 8.14
N GLY A 91 1.26 -12.00 6.89
CA GLY A 91 0.71 -13.25 6.36
C GLY A 91 -0.82 -13.25 6.22
N VAL A 92 -1.45 -12.07 6.23
CA VAL A 92 -2.91 -11.92 6.23
C VAL A 92 -3.33 -10.97 5.10
N LEU A 93 -4.40 -11.35 4.39
CA LEU A 93 -5.08 -10.51 3.41
C LEU A 93 -6.10 -9.59 4.13
N PRO A 94 -6.37 -8.38 3.59
CA PRO A 94 -7.42 -7.51 4.09
C PRO A 94 -8.75 -8.23 4.25
N TYR A 95 -9.48 -7.85 5.28
CA TYR A 95 -10.78 -8.45 5.55
C TYR A 95 -11.82 -8.02 4.50
N MET A 96 -12.82 -8.87 4.28
CA MET A 96 -13.94 -8.54 3.39
C MET A 96 -14.82 -7.45 4.02
N ILE A 97 -15.26 -6.49 3.22
CA ILE A 97 -16.28 -5.51 3.65
C ILE A 97 -17.62 -6.23 3.82
N CYS A 98 -18.19 -6.21 5.04
CA CYS A 98 -19.58 -6.59 5.28
C CYS A 98 -20.51 -5.37 5.27
N ASN A 99 -21.81 -5.62 5.02
CA ASN A 99 -22.84 -4.57 5.03
C ASN A 99 -23.51 -4.40 6.40
N GLN A 100 -23.32 -5.36 7.30
CA GLN A 100 -23.95 -5.40 8.62
C GLN A 100 -22.84 -5.57 9.66
N PRO A 101 -22.23 -4.47 10.11
CA PRO A 101 -21.17 -4.55 11.08
C PRO A 101 -21.71 -4.98 12.46
N PRO A 102 -20.94 -5.76 13.23
CA PRO A 102 -21.34 -6.15 14.58
C PRO A 102 -21.27 -4.94 15.52
N GLU A 103 -22.08 -4.97 16.57
CA GLU A 103 -21.91 -4.03 17.68
C GLU A 103 -20.67 -4.41 18.50
N PHE A 104 -19.85 -3.41 18.83
CA PHE A 104 -18.69 -3.56 19.68
C PHE A 104 -18.47 -2.27 20.48
N ASP A 105 -18.20 -2.42 21.78
CA ASP A 105 -18.24 -1.27 22.70
C ASP A 105 -16.96 -0.43 22.74
N PHE A 106 -15.83 -0.93 22.24
CA PHE A 106 -14.53 -0.23 22.27
C PHE A 106 -14.18 0.34 23.67
N PRO A 107 -14.12 -0.48 24.72
CA PRO A 107 -13.97 -0.01 26.10
C PRO A 107 -12.69 0.81 26.33
N ARG A 108 -11.57 0.51 25.66
CA ARG A 108 -10.31 1.25 25.83
C ARG A 108 -10.41 2.62 25.19
N LEU A 109 -10.92 2.71 23.97
CA LEU A 109 -11.17 3.98 23.29
C LEU A 109 -12.18 4.84 24.06
N ARG A 110 -13.27 4.26 24.55
CA ARG A 110 -14.27 5.01 25.35
C ARG A 110 -13.67 5.56 26.64
N THR A 111 -12.85 4.77 27.32
CA THR A 111 -12.14 5.22 28.53
C THR A 111 -11.19 6.37 28.20
N LEU A 112 -10.43 6.26 27.11
CA LEU A 112 -9.53 7.31 26.64
C LEU A 112 -10.30 8.60 26.30
N LEU A 113 -11.48 8.48 25.68
CA LEU A 113 -12.33 9.64 25.38
C LEU A 113 -12.87 10.36 26.62
N CYS A 114 -12.75 9.79 27.83
CA CYS A 114 -13.09 10.49 29.07
C CYS A 114 -11.97 11.43 29.57
N THR A 115 -10.77 11.38 28.98
CA THR A 115 -9.68 12.30 29.36
C THR A 115 -9.87 13.69 28.73
N GLU A 116 -9.23 14.71 29.31
CA GLU A 116 -9.28 16.08 28.78
C GLU A 116 -8.42 16.26 27.53
N ALA A 117 -7.21 15.69 27.56
CA ALA A 117 -6.25 15.69 26.47
C ALA A 117 -5.87 14.26 26.10
N ILE A 118 -5.64 14.01 24.81
CA ILE A 118 -5.28 12.70 24.27
C ILE A 118 -3.96 12.81 23.51
N ALA A 119 -3.01 11.91 23.76
CA ALA A 119 -1.82 11.76 22.94
C ALA A 119 -2.06 10.77 21.78
N ALA A 120 -1.35 10.97 20.67
CA ALA A 120 -1.47 10.13 19.47
C ALA A 120 -1.09 8.67 19.75
N ALA A 121 -0.07 8.46 20.58
CA ALA A 121 0.39 7.14 20.99
C ALA A 121 -0.66 6.41 21.83
N ASP A 122 -1.31 7.10 22.77
CA ASP A 122 -2.37 6.54 23.62
C ASP A 122 -3.59 6.14 22.78
N LEU A 123 -3.96 6.98 21.80
CA LEU A 123 -5.03 6.63 20.86
C LEU A 123 -4.70 5.36 20.08
N MET A 124 -3.49 5.25 19.55
CA MET A 124 -3.08 4.03 18.85
C MET A 124 -3.01 2.80 19.74
N SER A 125 -2.59 2.95 20.99
CA SER A 125 -2.59 1.85 21.96
C SER A 125 -4.02 1.38 22.24
N ALA A 126 -4.93 2.30 22.53
CA ALA A 126 -6.34 2.00 22.77
C ALA A 126 -7.01 1.30 21.57
N ILE A 127 -6.74 1.77 20.34
CA ILE A 127 -7.22 1.11 19.12
C ILE A 127 -6.71 -0.34 19.03
N ARG A 128 -5.41 -0.57 19.29
CA ARG A 128 -4.84 -1.93 19.22
C ARG A 128 -5.46 -2.85 20.25
N ASP A 129 -5.60 -2.39 21.49
CA ASP A 129 -6.14 -3.21 22.58
C ASP A 129 -7.61 -3.59 22.34
N ASP A 130 -8.42 -2.64 21.84
CA ASP A 130 -9.81 -2.90 21.49
C ASP A 130 -9.92 -3.85 20.27
N LEU A 131 -9.08 -3.68 19.25
CA LEU A 131 -9.07 -4.58 18.09
C LEU A 131 -8.56 -5.99 18.43
N ALA A 132 -7.58 -6.11 19.32
CA ALA A 132 -7.15 -7.42 19.84
C ALA A 132 -8.30 -8.12 20.59
N THR A 133 -9.03 -7.38 21.42
CA THR A 133 -10.23 -7.90 22.10
C THR A 133 -11.32 -8.34 21.12
N ALA A 134 -11.51 -7.60 20.02
CA ALA A 134 -12.44 -7.97 18.95
C ALA A 134 -11.98 -9.23 18.20
N GLU A 135 -10.69 -9.36 17.94
CA GLU A 135 -10.07 -10.53 17.29
C GLU A 135 -10.22 -11.78 18.16
N GLU A 136 -10.01 -11.70 19.48
CA GLU A 136 -10.26 -12.79 20.44
C GLU A 136 -11.71 -13.27 20.41
N ARG A 137 -12.65 -12.37 20.11
CA ARG A 137 -14.09 -12.68 19.91
C ARG A 137 -14.41 -13.17 18.50
N SER A 138 -13.40 -13.40 17.66
CA SER A 138 -13.54 -13.81 16.26
C SER A 138 -14.37 -12.83 15.42
N LEU A 139 -14.34 -11.54 15.75
CA LEU A 139 -14.99 -10.50 14.96
C LEU A 139 -14.15 -10.16 13.73
N ASN A 140 -14.83 -9.86 12.63
CA ASN A 140 -14.19 -9.30 11.45
C ASN A 140 -13.80 -7.83 11.73
N LEU A 141 -12.50 -7.55 11.80
CA LEU A 141 -11.99 -6.22 12.14
C LEU A 141 -12.29 -5.14 11.08
N ALA A 142 -12.52 -5.51 9.80
CA ALA A 142 -12.93 -4.53 8.79
C ALA A 142 -14.31 -3.95 9.07
N ASP A 143 -15.18 -4.71 9.74
CA ASP A 143 -16.54 -4.27 10.03
C ASP A 143 -16.56 -3.25 11.16
N LEU A 144 -15.50 -3.20 11.96
CA LEU A 144 -15.29 -2.20 12.99
C LEU A 144 -14.73 -0.88 12.46
N TYR A 145 -14.34 -0.80 11.17
CA TYR A 145 -13.68 0.36 10.57
C TYR A 145 -14.46 1.67 10.80
N ASP A 146 -15.76 1.69 10.48
CA ASP A 146 -16.55 2.92 10.52
C ASP A 146 -16.79 3.37 11.98
N ALA A 147 -16.96 2.43 12.91
CA ALA A 147 -17.08 2.74 14.34
C ALA A 147 -15.77 3.28 14.93
N VAL A 148 -14.63 2.65 14.62
CA VAL A 148 -13.31 3.15 15.05
C VAL A 148 -13.02 4.50 14.41
N ALA A 149 -13.36 4.72 13.14
CA ALA A 149 -13.17 6.00 12.47
C ALA A 149 -13.98 7.12 13.13
N ALA A 150 -15.19 6.83 13.60
CA ALA A 150 -16.01 7.80 14.34
C ALA A 150 -15.39 8.15 15.71
N LEU A 151 -14.92 7.15 16.46
CA LEU A 151 -14.23 7.37 17.74
C LEU A 151 -12.89 8.09 17.57
N PHE A 152 -12.15 7.77 16.51
CA PHE A 152 -10.94 8.47 16.09
C PHE A 152 -11.22 9.95 15.83
N GLY A 153 -12.30 10.27 15.10
CA GLY A 153 -12.71 11.65 14.86
C GLY A 153 -12.99 12.43 16.15
N GLN A 154 -13.62 11.80 17.14
CA GLN A 154 -13.83 12.39 18.46
C GLN A 154 -12.50 12.63 19.20
N ALA A 155 -11.58 11.65 19.14
CA ALA A 155 -10.28 11.77 19.78
C ALA A 155 -9.43 12.91 19.17
N LEU A 156 -9.50 13.11 17.85
CA LEU A 156 -8.81 14.23 17.19
C LEU A 156 -9.22 15.60 17.74
N HIS A 157 -10.49 15.79 18.12
CA HIS A 157 -10.95 17.05 18.72
C HIS A 157 -10.36 17.32 20.12
N LYS A 158 -9.82 16.30 20.78
CA LYS A 158 -9.14 16.38 22.09
C LYS A 158 -7.62 16.35 21.98
N MET A 159 -7.09 16.32 20.76
CA MET A 159 -5.66 16.40 20.48
C MET A 159 -5.28 17.83 20.12
N ASP A 160 -4.16 18.30 20.66
CA ASP A 160 -3.50 19.49 20.12
C ASP A 160 -2.96 19.23 18.70
N LEU A 161 -2.53 20.29 18.01
CA LEU A 161 -2.03 20.17 16.64
C LEU A 161 -0.78 19.29 16.52
N VAL A 162 0.07 19.25 17.55
CA VAL A 162 1.29 18.43 17.56
C VAL A 162 0.92 16.95 17.60
N GLN A 163 -0.04 16.57 18.44
CA GLN A 163 -0.55 15.20 18.54
C GLN A 163 -1.34 14.79 17.29
N GLN A 164 -2.11 15.70 16.70
CA GLN A 164 -2.75 15.42 15.42
C GLN A 164 -1.69 15.14 14.34
N GLU A 165 -0.70 16.02 14.18
CA GLU A 165 0.39 15.83 13.23
C GLU A 165 1.14 14.51 13.47
N GLU A 166 1.49 14.22 14.72
CA GLU A 166 2.11 12.95 15.13
C GLU A 166 1.29 11.76 14.63
N PHE A 167 -0.03 11.80 14.84
CA PHE A 167 -0.90 10.73 14.38
C PHE A 167 -0.84 10.58 12.85
N PHE A 168 -1.03 11.67 12.10
CA PHE A 168 -1.04 11.61 10.63
C PHE A 168 0.31 11.15 10.06
N CYS A 169 1.42 11.59 10.63
CA CYS A 169 2.75 11.33 10.10
C CYS A 169 3.35 9.99 10.55
N VAL A 170 3.03 9.50 11.75
CA VAL A 170 3.67 8.30 12.33
C VAL A 170 2.71 7.14 12.48
N HIS A 171 1.46 7.41 12.84
CA HIS A 171 0.51 6.36 13.22
C HIS A 171 -0.53 6.02 12.15
N GLY A 172 -0.88 6.95 11.26
CA GLY A 172 -1.98 6.79 10.31
C GLY A 172 -1.85 5.57 9.38
N MET A 173 -0.63 5.28 8.93
CA MET A 173 -0.37 4.07 8.12
C MET A 173 -0.51 2.79 8.93
N ASN A 174 -0.16 2.80 10.21
CA ASN A 174 -0.34 1.63 11.09
C ASN A 174 -1.82 1.43 11.43
N PHE A 175 -2.55 2.51 11.69
CA PHE A 175 -4.01 2.47 11.82
C PHE A 175 -4.66 1.81 10.59
N THR A 176 -4.30 2.26 9.38
CA THR A 176 -4.84 1.71 8.13
C THR A 176 -4.48 0.23 7.89
N LYS A 177 -3.39 -0.28 8.49
CA LYS A 177 -3.06 -1.71 8.42
C LYS A 177 -3.98 -2.55 9.31
N LEU A 178 -4.37 -2.02 10.47
CA LEU A 178 -5.20 -2.75 11.45
C LEU A 178 -6.64 -2.94 10.96
N VAL A 179 -7.23 -1.90 10.37
CA VAL A 179 -8.64 -1.88 9.93
C VAL A 179 -8.77 -1.99 8.41
N ARG A 180 -7.80 -2.62 7.76
CA ARG A 180 -7.77 -2.69 6.29
C ARG A 180 -8.87 -3.60 5.77
N ARG A 181 -9.62 -3.09 4.79
CA ARG A 181 -10.76 -3.78 4.19
C ARG A 181 -10.64 -3.86 2.67
N ALA A 182 -11.23 -4.90 2.08
CA ALA A 182 -11.25 -5.15 0.65
C ALA A 182 -12.67 -5.35 0.12
N GLY A 183 -12.88 -4.96 -1.14
CA GLY A 183 -14.12 -5.22 -1.85
C GLY A 183 -14.42 -6.72 -1.92
N ARG A 184 -15.72 -7.06 -1.92
CA ARG A 184 -16.20 -8.44 -1.91
C ARG A 184 -15.62 -9.28 -3.04
N ASP A 185 -15.67 -8.79 -4.27
CA ASP A 185 -15.25 -9.56 -5.45
C ASP A 185 -13.79 -10.02 -5.35
N CYS A 186 -12.87 -9.11 -5.04
CA CYS A 186 -11.46 -9.47 -4.93
C CYS A 186 -11.18 -10.38 -3.73
N ARG A 187 -11.87 -10.17 -2.60
CA ARG A 187 -11.66 -10.99 -1.41
C ARG A 187 -12.26 -12.39 -1.60
N GLN A 188 -13.47 -12.51 -2.15
CA GLN A 188 -14.10 -13.78 -2.47
C GLN A 188 -13.22 -14.64 -3.39
N ALA A 189 -12.63 -14.05 -4.43
CA ALA A 189 -11.70 -14.77 -5.32
C ALA A 189 -10.53 -15.42 -4.55
N SER A 190 -9.97 -14.71 -3.56
CA SER A 190 -8.91 -15.27 -2.71
C SER A 190 -9.41 -16.35 -1.74
N GLU A 191 -10.65 -16.25 -1.24
CA GLU A 191 -11.26 -17.30 -0.40
C GLU A 191 -11.51 -18.57 -1.20
N GLU A 192 -12.00 -18.45 -2.43
CA GLU A 192 -12.21 -19.59 -3.33
C GLU A 192 -10.89 -20.29 -3.68
N LEU A 193 -9.83 -19.53 -3.99
CA LEU A 193 -8.49 -20.07 -4.22
C LEU A 193 -7.90 -20.74 -2.96
N ALA A 194 -8.21 -20.25 -1.77
CA ALA A 194 -7.77 -20.89 -0.54
C ALA A 194 -8.56 -22.19 -0.27
N ALA A 195 -9.88 -22.16 -0.50
CA ALA A 195 -10.78 -23.29 -0.29
C ALA A 195 -10.49 -24.48 -1.23
N ASP A 196 -10.04 -24.22 -2.46
CA ASP A 196 -9.60 -25.28 -3.39
C ASP A 196 -8.13 -25.69 -3.22
N GLY A 197 -7.43 -25.11 -2.24
CA GLY A 197 -6.03 -25.44 -1.91
C GLY A 197 -5.00 -24.84 -2.87
N THR A 198 -5.40 -23.95 -3.77
CA THR A 198 -4.48 -23.26 -4.68
C THR A 198 -3.68 -22.16 -3.97
N LEU A 199 -4.29 -21.43 -3.03
CA LEU A 199 -3.67 -20.30 -2.34
C LEU A 199 -3.15 -20.67 -0.95
N SER A 200 -1.91 -20.26 -0.67
CA SER A 200 -1.29 -20.28 0.65
C SER A 200 -0.84 -18.87 1.05
N LEU A 201 -1.00 -18.53 2.33
CA LEU A 201 -0.52 -17.27 2.89
C LEU A 201 0.70 -17.54 3.79
N LEU A 202 1.74 -16.73 3.62
CA LEU A 202 3.00 -16.83 4.34
C LEU A 202 3.32 -15.51 5.05
N ALA A 203 3.52 -15.58 6.36
CA ALA A 203 4.02 -14.45 7.15
C ALA A 203 5.54 -14.35 7.04
N GLY A 204 6.04 -13.21 6.56
CA GLY A 204 7.48 -12.97 6.43
C GLY A 204 7.82 -11.72 5.61
N GLU A 205 9.07 -11.32 5.69
CA GLU A 205 9.66 -10.27 4.86
C GLU A 205 10.49 -10.89 3.73
N VAL A 206 10.14 -10.63 2.48
CA VAL A 206 10.98 -11.03 1.34
C VAL A 206 12.28 -10.26 1.39
N LEU A 207 13.40 -10.97 1.40
CA LEU A 207 14.74 -10.37 1.37
C LEU A 207 15.23 -10.26 -0.07
N ARG A 208 15.05 -11.33 -0.84
CA ARG A 208 15.42 -11.40 -2.25
C ARG A 208 14.70 -12.52 -2.98
N VAL A 209 14.61 -12.36 -4.28
CA VAL A 209 14.20 -13.37 -5.24
C VAL A 209 15.34 -13.56 -6.23
N ASP A 210 15.73 -14.81 -6.43
CA ASP A 210 16.86 -15.21 -7.26
C ASP A 210 16.37 -16.18 -8.34
N ALA A 211 17.06 -16.24 -9.49
CA ALA A 211 16.84 -17.34 -10.42
C ALA A 211 17.34 -18.65 -9.81
N CYS A 212 16.64 -19.75 -10.07
CA CYS A 212 17.19 -21.07 -9.76
C CYS A 212 18.52 -21.28 -10.51
N ALA A 213 19.42 -22.07 -9.92
CA ALA A 213 20.65 -22.48 -10.61
C ALA A 213 20.33 -23.11 -11.99
N SER A 214 21.25 -22.93 -12.93
CA SER A 214 21.25 -23.50 -14.29
C SER A 214 20.06 -23.17 -15.21
N GLY A 215 19.90 -21.89 -15.59
CA GLY A 215 19.13 -21.49 -16.78
C GLY A 215 17.64 -21.88 -16.82
N GLN A 216 17.12 -22.43 -15.72
CA GLN A 216 15.72 -22.81 -15.62
C GLN A 216 14.86 -21.57 -15.41
N PRO A 217 13.64 -21.52 -15.97
CA PRO A 217 12.77 -20.35 -15.88
C PRO A 217 12.02 -20.28 -14.55
N PHE A 218 12.74 -20.50 -13.45
CA PHE A 218 12.19 -20.54 -12.10
C PHE A 218 12.90 -19.58 -11.14
N ALA A 219 12.15 -19.09 -10.17
CA ALA A 219 12.63 -18.27 -9.09
C ALA A 219 12.68 -19.04 -7.76
N THR A 220 13.67 -18.73 -6.95
CA THR A 220 13.76 -19.10 -5.54
C THR A 220 13.56 -17.84 -4.69
N MET A 221 12.83 -17.95 -3.59
CA MET A 221 12.62 -16.84 -2.65
C MET A 221 13.40 -17.09 -1.35
N THR A 222 14.16 -16.09 -0.92
CA THR A 222 14.68 -16.00 0.46
C THR A 222 13.89 -14.95 1.23
N TYR A 223 13.42 -15.32 2.43
CA TYR A 223 12.59 -14.46 3.27
C TYR A 223 12.98 -14.58 4.74
N ARG A 224 12.65 -13.56 5.53
CA ARG A 224 12.82 -13.54 6.99
C ARG A 224 11.48 -13.80 7.67
N ALA A 225 11.45 -14.77 8.57
CA ALA A 225 10.29 -15.08 9.41
C ALA A 225 10.77 -15.51 10.80
N ALA A 226 10.08 -15.04 11.84
CA ALA A 226 10.45 -15.29 13.24
C ALA A 226 11.93 -14.98 13.57
N GLY A 227 12.50 -13.94 12.95
CA GLY A 227 13.89 -13.53 13.16
C GLY A 227 14.95 -14.36 12.43
N ALA A 228 14.57 -15.42 11.71
CA ALA A 228 15.48 -16.26 10.93
C ALA A 228 15.27 -16.09 9.42
N GLU A 229 16.33 -16.32 8.64
CA GLU A 229 16.26 -16.40 7.18
C GLU A 229 15.89 -17.81 6.73
N HIS A 230 15.01 -17.88 5.74
CA HIS A 230 14.47 -19.11 5.18
C HIS A 230 14.52 -19.04 3.67
N THR A 231 14.74 -20.19 3.04
CA THR A 231 14.54 -20.37 1.60
C THR A 231 13.24 -21.12 1.40
N HIS A 232 12.37 -20.61 0.53
CA HIS A 232 11.13 -21.31 0.23
C HIS A 232 11.44 -22.65 -0.46
N PRO A 233 10.82 -23.77 -0.03
CA PRO A 233 11.20 -25.11 -0.51
C PRO A 233 10.76 -25.38 -1.96
N VAL A 234 9.80 -24.60 -2.46
CA VAL A 234 9.22 -24.76 -3.80
C VAL A 234 9.64 -23.59 -4.69
N PRO A 235 10.12 -23.85 -5.93
CA PRO A 235 10.43 -22.81 -6.90
C PRO A 235 9.17 -22.26 -7.59
N PHE A 236 9.28 -21.03 -8.11
CA PHE A 236 8.16 -20.31 -8.73
C PHE A 236 8.40 -20.06 -10.22
N ALA A 237 7.40 -20.35 -11.05
CA ALA A 237 7.42 -20.03 -12.48
C ALA A 237 7.29 -18.51 -12.72
N ALA A 238 6.52 -17.84 -11.88
CA ALA A 238 6.32 -16.40 -11.97
C ALA A 238 6.32 -15.76 -10.59
N VAL A 239 6.81 -14.52 -10.55
CA VAL A 239 6.82 -13.67 -9.36
C VAL A 239 6.10 -12.37 -9.69
N VAL A 240 5.06 -12.05 -8.92
CA VAL A 240 4.27 -10.83 -9.03
C VAL A 240 4.56 -9.97 -7.81
N ASN A 241 5.31 -8.89 -8.00
CA ASN A 241 5.65 -7.97 -6.94
C ASN A 241 4.52 -6.96 -6.70
N CYS A 242 3.85 -7.10 -5.57
CA CYS A 242 2.84 -6.20 -5.03
C CYS A 242 3.32 -5.55 -3.71
N GLY A 243 4.64 -5.51 -3.49
CA GLY A 243 5.29 -5.18 -2.21
C GLY A 243 5.20 -3.71 -1.81
N GLY A 244 4.66 -2.87 -2.68
CA GLY A 244 4.54 -1.43 -2.49
C GLY A 244 5.74 -0.65 -3.02
N PHE A 245 5.74 0.64 -2.72
CA PHE A 245 6.67 1.58 -3.33
C PHE A 245 8.01 1.67 -2.59
N GLU A 246 8.98 2.27 -3.25
CA GLU A 246 10.22 2.74 -2.64
C GLU A 246 9.97 3.85 -1.61
N GLU A 247 11.01 4.16 -0.86
CA GLU A 247 11.08 5.35 -0.02
C GLU A 247 11.76 6.47 -0.81
N LEU A 248 11.43 7.73 -0.50
CA LEU A 248 11.88 8.84 -1.33
C LEU A 248 13.37 9.13 -1.19
N ASP A 249 13.94 8.94 0.00
CA ASP A 249 15.38 9.07 0.24
C ASP A 249 16.25 8.05 -0.53
N THR A 250 15.67 6.92 -0.92
CA THR A 250 16.32 5.81 -1.63
C THR A 250 15.69 5.56 -3.00
N CYS A 251 14.92 6.53 -3.50
CA CYS A 251 14.13 6.37 -4.71
C CYS A 251 15.01 6.27 -5.97
N SER A 252 14.65 5.37 -6.87
CA SER A 252 15.32 5.14 -8.15
C SER A 252 14.80 6.02 -9.29
N SER A 253 13.72 6.77 -9.09
CA SER A 253 13.13 7.64 -10.13
C SER A 253 14.08 8.79 -10.49
N PRO A 254 14.60 8.86 -11.74
CA PRO A 254 15.55 9.90 -12.13
C PRO A 254 15.01 11.33 -11.93
N PHE A 255 13.71 11.51 -12.17
CA PHE A 255 13.05 12.80 -11.97
C PHE A 255 13.03 13.20 -10.49
N LEU A 256 12.61 12.30 -9.59
CA LEU A 256 12.53 12.60 -8.16
C LEU A 256 13.92 12.83 -7.57
N VAL A 257 14.89 11.98 -7.93
CA VAL A 257 16.29 12.12 -7.51
C VAL A 257 16.83 13.48 -7.94
N SER A 258 16.68 13.85 -9.22
CA SER A 258 17.16 15.13 -9.73
C SER A 258 16.45 16.30 -9.06
N ALA A 259 15.12 16.25 -8.88
CA ALA A 259 14.37 17.32 -8.24
C ALA A 259 14.80 17.55 -6.79
N MET A 260 15.05 16.48 -6.03
CA MET A 260 15.54 16.57 -4.65
C MET A 260 16.98 17.08 -4.59
N GLN A 261 17.88 16.60 -5.45
CA GLN A 261 19.27 17.06 -5.52
C GLN A 261 19.39 18.55 -5.88
N ASN A 262 18.47 19.06 -6.70
CA ASN A 262 18.42 20.48 -7.07
C ASN A 262 17.62 21.34 -6.07
N GLY A 263 17.19 20.79 -4.93
CA GLY A 263 16.49 21.52 -3.89
C GLY A 263 15.07 21.94 -4.24
N LEU A 264 14.46 21.37 -5.29
CA LEU A 264 13.09 21.68 -5.70
C LEU A 264 12.04 21.06 -4.77
N CYS A 265 12.40 19.98 -4.08
CA CYS A 265 11.54 19.30 -3.13
C CYS A 265 12.38 18.46 -2.16
N ARG A 266 11.75 18.00 -1.08
CA ARG A 266 12.34 17.03 -0.14
C ARG A 266 11.29 16.07 0.38
N PRO A 267 11.66 14.88 0.86
CA PRO A 267 10.73 13.98 1.52
C PRO A 267 10.06 14.66 2.72
N ASN A 268 8.79 14.34 2.94
CA ASN A 268 8.09 14.67 4.17
C ASN A 268 8.47 13.67 5.29
N ARG A 269 7.86 13.85 6.46
CA ARG A 269 8.17 13.06 7.66
C ARG A 269 7.90 11.56 7.51
N THR A 270 7.06 11.15 6.56
CA THR A 270 6.74 9.72 6.33
C THR A 270 7.70 9.06 5.35
N ASN A 271 8.52 9.84 4.64
CA ASN A 271 9.41 9.39 3.57
C ASN A 271 8.67 8.70 2.40
N ARG A 272 7.35 8.88 2.31
CA ARG A 272 6.48 8.35 1.24
C ARG A 272 5.87 9.43 0.37
N GLY A 273 5.95 10.69 0.79
CA GLY A 273 5.52 11.85 0.03
C GLY A 273 6.51 13.00 0.09
N LEU A 274 6.34 13.99 -0.78
CA LEU A 274 7.10 15.23 -0.77
C LEU A 274 6.48 16.20 0.23
N LEU A 275 7.32 16.93 0.96
CA LEU A 275 6.84 17.99 1.84
C LEU A 275 6.32 19.16 0.98
N VAL A 276 5.12 19.63 1.29
CA VAL A 276 4.53 20.80 0.65
C VAL A 276 3.93 21.75 1.68
N ASN A 277 3.81 23.02 1.32
CA ASN A 277 3.09 24.02 2.10
C ASN A 277 1.56 23.95 1.87
N ASP A 278 0.83 24.92 2.43
CA ASP A 278 -0.63 25.04 2.32
C ASP A 278 -1.14 25.27 0.89
N ASP A 279 -0.26 25.69 -0.03
CA ASP A 279 -0.54 25.89 -1.45
C ASP A 279 0.05 24.80 -2.34
N PHE A 280 0.37 23.65 -1.74
CA PHE A 280 0.92 22.47 -2.41
C PHE A 280 2.30 22.70 -3.03
N GLU A 281 3.02 23.77 -2.66
CA GLU A 281 4.37 24.03 -3.14
C GLU A 281 5.40 23.28 -2.30
N ALA A 282 6.29 22.54 -2.97
CA ALA A 282 7.48 21.97 -2.34
C ALA A 282 8.65 22.97 -2.32
N SER A 283 8.64 23.91 -3.26
CA SER A 283 9.49 25.11 -3.36
C SER A 283 8.76 26.16 -4.21
N PRO A 284 9.17 27.46 -4.17
CA PRO A 284 8.47 28.51 -4.90
C PRO A 284 8.27 28.18 -6.39
N GLY A 285 7.01 28.15 -6.83
CA GLY A 285 6.64 27.83 -8.22
C GLY A 285 6.75 26.34 -8.60
N PHE A 286 7.01 25.45 -7.65
CA PHE A 286 7.02 24.00 -7.82
C PHE A 286 5.89 23.36 -6.99
N CYS A 287 4.73 23.18 -7.60
CA CYS A 287 3.58 22.56 -6.95
C CYS A 287 3.57 21.04 -7.18
N VAL A 288 3.17 20.27 -6.18
CA VAL A 288 3.03 18.81 -6.25
C VAL A 288 1.58 18.40 -6.01
N ILE A 289 1.06 17.48 -6.82
CA ILE A 289 -0.27 16.91 -6.65
C ILE A 289 -0.28 15.41 -6.96
N GLY A 290 -1.22 14.68 -6.37
CA GLY A 290 -1.32 13.22 -6.52
C GLY A 290 -0.79 12.47 -5.30
N PRO A 291 -0.48 11.16 -5.42
CA PRO A 291 -0.08 10.31 -4.30
C PRO A 291 1.08 10.87 -3.46
N LEU A 292 2.03 11.57 -4.09
CA LEU A 292 3.20 12.14 -3.40
C LEU A 292 2.88 13.23 -2.37
N VAL A 293 1.65 13.75 -2.27
CA VAL A 293 1.30 14.68 -1.18
C VAL A 293 0.86 13.96 0.09
N GLY A 294 0.76 12.62 0.07
CA GLY A 294 0.42 11.83 1.25
C GLY A 294 1.47 11.95 2.35
N GLY A 295 1.02 12.07 3.60
CA GLY A 295 1.88 12.27 4.77
C GLY A 295 2.15 13.74 5.12
N ASN A 296 1.51 14.68 4.44
CA ASN A 296 1.51 16.09 4.84
C ASN A 296 0.38 16.37 5.83
N PHE A 297 0.61 17.34 6.73
CA PHE A 297 -0.35 17.84 7.71
C PHE A 297 -0.46 19.36 7.59
N THR A 298 -1.35 19.81 6.71
CA THR A 298 -1.69 21.22 6.47
C THR A 298 -3.20 21.43 6.63
N PRO A 299 -3.71 22.67 6.63
CA PRO A 299 -5.16 22.91 6.62
C PRO A 299 -5.88 22.25 5.44
N LYS A 300 -5.21 22.08 4.29
CA LYS A 300 -5.79 21.48 3.07
C LYS A 300 -5.45 20.00 2.88
N ILE A 301 -4.37 19.52 3.49
CA ILE A 301 -3.90 18.14 3.36
C ILE A 301 -3.82 17.51 4.75
N ARG A 302 -4.76 16.63 5.06
CA ARG A 302 -4.76 15.80 6.28
C ARG A 302 -4.97 14.35 5.90
N PHE A 303 -4.02 13.82 5.14
CA PHE A 303 -4.06 12.45 4.63
C PHE A 303 -2.70 11.81 4.75
N TRP A 304 -2.61 10.67 5.44
CA TRP A 304 -1.39 9.86 5.48
C TRP A 304 -1.17 9.02 4.21
N HIS A 305 -2.19 8.89 3.34
CA HIS A 305 -2.10 8.26 2.02
C HIS A 305 -3.17 8.86 1.07
N VAL A 306 -2.87 9.02 -0.21
CA VAL A 306 -3.67 9.85 -1.17
C VAL A 306 -4.08 9.09 -2.43
N GLU A 307 -3.64 7.85 -2.60
CA GLU A 307 -3.75 7.02 -3.81
C GLU A 307 -5.18 6.82 -4.34
N SER A 308 -6.21 7.05 -3.53
CA SER A 308 -7.60 6.96 -3.98
C SER A 308 -7.96 8.11 -4.93
N ALA A 309 -8.52 7.80 -6.10
CA ALA A 309 -8.98 8.80 -7.08
C ALA A 309 -9.89 9.91 -6.49
N PRO A 310 -10.84 9.63 -5.55
CA PRO A 310 -11.63 10.69 -4.92
C PRO A 310 -10.79 11.71 -4.16
N ARG A 311 -9.77 11.26 -3.41
CA ARG A 311 -8.85 12.16 -2.67
C ARG A 311 -8.01 12.98 -3.63
N VAL A 312 -7.39 12.36 -4.64
CA VAL A 312 -6.61 13.07 -5.66
C VAL A 312 -7.45 14.16 -6.32
N ARG A 313 -8.68 13.82 -6.74
CA ARG A 313 -9.62 14.78 -7.35
C ARG A 313 -9.98 15.92 -6.41
N SER A 314 -10.20 15.64 -5.13
CA SER A 314 -10.51 16.67 -4.14
C SER A 314 -9.33 17.64 -3.96
N LEU A 315 -8.12 17.11 -3.80
CA LEU A 315 -6.91 17.93 -3.63
C LEU A 315 -6.57 18.71 -4.90
N ALA A 316 -6.80 18.15 -6.08
CA ALA A 316 -6.59 18.83 -7.35
C ALA A 316 -7.49 20.08 -7.49
N LYS A 317 -8.74 20.02 -6.99
CA LYS A 317 -9.62 21.20 -6.92
C LYS A 317 -9.07 22.26 -5.97
N SER A 318 -8.56 21.86 -4.81
CA SER A 318 -7.94 22.78 -3.86
C SER A 318 -6.69 23.46 -4.43
N LEU A 319 -5.84 22.71 -5.14
CA LEU A 319 -4.68 23.27 -5.84
C LEU A 319 -5.11 24.26 -6.93
N ALA A 320 -6.10 23.91 -7.75
CA ALA A 320 -6.59 24.81 -8.80
C ALA A 320 -7.08 26.15 -8.22
N ALA A 321 -7.75 26.13 -7.07
CA ALA A 321 -8.15 27.35 -6.36
C ALA A 321 -6.94 28.18 -5.89
N SER A 322 -5.91 27.54 -5.31
CA SER A 322 -4.66 28.23 -4.91
C SER A 322 -3.95 28.88 -6.11
N LEU A 323 -3.85 28.16 -7.24
CA LEU A 323 -3.22 28.68 -8.45
C LEU A 323 -3.99 29.86 -9.06
N LEU A 324 -5.32 29.84 -9.02
CA LEU A 324 -6.13 30.97 -9.50
C LEU A 324 -5.96 32.20 -8.60
N ALA A 325 -5.87 32.01 -7.28
CA ALA A 325 -5.65 33.10 -6.34
C ALA A 325 -4.27 33.76 -6.52
N SER A 326 -3.23 32.98 -6.84
CA SER A 326 -1.88 33.50 -7.07
C SER A 326 -1.71 34.22 -8.42
N LEU A 327 -2.67 34.07 -9.34
CA LEU A 327 -2.68 34.75 -10.64
C LEU A 327 -3.34 36.14 -10.61
N GLN A 328 -3.98 36.56 -9.51
CA GLN A 328 -4.56 37.91 -9.44
C GLN A 328 -3.46 38.99 -9.37
N PRO A 329 -3.60 40.11 -10.12
CA PRO A 329 -2.44 40.84 -10.62
C PRO A 329 -1.72 41.65 -9.56
N VAL A 330 -0.40 41.75 -9.71
CA VAL A 330 0.39 42.94 -9.34
C VAL A 330 -0.38 44.15 -9.87
N ALA A 331 -0.97 44.93 -8.96
CA ALA A 331 -1.63 46.17 -9.30
C ALA A 331 -0.64 47.05 -10.09
N LEU A 332 -1.01 47.44 -11.31
CA LEU A 332 -0.33 48.48 -12.05
C LEU A 332 -0.29 49.72 -11.15
N ALA A 333 0.92 50.10 -10.71
CA ALA A 333 1.13 51.35 -10.00
C ALA A 333 0.62 52.50 -10.88
N PRO A 334 -0.20 53.43 -10.36
CA PRO A 334 -0.63 54.58 -11.12
C PRO A 334 0.60 55.44 -11.46
N CYS A 335 0.73 55.79 -12.74
CA CYS A 335 1.75 56.69 -13.28
C CYS A 335 1.73 58.07 -12.63
#